data_AF-A0AAD0AMM4-F1
#
_entry.id   AF-A0AAD0AMM4-F1
#
_cell.length_a   1.000
_cell.length_b   1.000
_cell.length_c   1.000
_cell.angle_alpha   90.00
_cell.angle_beta   90.00
_cell.angle_gamma   90.00
#
_symmetry.space_group_name_H-M   'P 1'
#
loop_
_entity.id
_entity.type
_entity.pdbx_description
1 polymer ?
#
loop_
_entity_poly.entity_id
_entity_poly.type
_entity_poly.pdbx_seq_one_letter_code
_entity_poly.pdbx_strand_id
1 'polypeptide(L)'
;MIAVSCAVIIGMLLGYFTKSHFEFDIGIVIQFGLYFLLFFIGIDIGKNENIIGDLKKLNKKVLFLPFITMLSSLAGGAVASIFLSLTMPETIAVSAGMGWYSFSAIELSKVSVELGGIAFLSNIFRELLAIIFIPIIAKKVGALESVSVAGATAMDSVLPIINRSTSAEISIISFYSGLVISIVVPILIPILVNIFSL
;
A
#
# COMPACT_ATOMS: atom_id res chain seq x y z
N MET A 1 0.68 -14.85 -4.78
CA MET A 1 2.11 -14.94 -4.44
C MET A 1 2.92 -15.60 -5.56
N ILE A 2 2.80 -16.91 -5.82
CA ILE A 2 3.56 -17.59 -6.90
C ILE A 2 3.35 -16.92 -8.28
N ALA A 3 2.11 -16.67 -8.68
CA ALA A 3 1.80 -16.03 -9.97
C ALA A 3 2.44 -14.63 -10.11
N VAL A 4 2.46 -13.85 -9.03
CA VAL A 4 3.07 -12.51 -9.00
C VAL A 4 4.58 -12.61 -9.16
N SER A 5 5.23 -13.52 -8.41
CA SER A 5 6.66 -13.78 -8.53
C SER A 5 7.04 -14.24 -9.94
N CYS A 6 6.26 -15.14 -10.55
CA CYS A 6 6.48 -15.56 -11.93
C CYS A 6 6.33 -14.39 -12.92
N ALA A 7 5.31 -13.55 -12.76
CA ALA A 7 5.10 -12.39 -13.63
C ALA A 7 6.29 -11.41 -13.58
N VAL A 8 6.83 -11.15 -12.38
CA VAL A 8 8.01 -10.28 -12.21
C VAL A 8 9.25 -10.89 -12.88
N ILE A 9 9.51 -12.19 -12.65
CA ILE A 9 10.68 -12.87 -13.24
C ILE A 9 10.59 -12.87 -14.77
N ILE A 10 9.42 -13.19 -15.33
CA ILE A 10 9.19 -13.17 -16.78
C ILE A 10 9.37 -11.75 -17.31
N GLY A 11 8.82 -10.74 -16.64
CA GLY A 11 8.97 -9.33 -17.02
C GLY A 11 10.43 -8.86 -17.03
N MET A 12 11.22 -9.24 -16.01
CA MET A 12 12.66 -8.94 -15.96
C MET A 12 13.43 -9.61 -17.09
N LEU A 13 13.17 -10.90 -17.36
CA LEU A 13 13.81 -11.64 -18.45
C LEU A 13 13.47 -11.03 -19.80
N LEU A 14 12.19 -10.78 -20.07
CA LEU A 14 11.74 -10.13 -21.30
C LEU A 14 12.39 -8.75 -21.46
N GLY A 15 12.34 -7.91 -20.43
CA GLY A 15 12.97 -6.59 -20.44
C GLY A 15 14.48 -6.64 -20.67
N TYR A 16 15.17 -7.68 -20.17
CA TYR A 16 16.60 -7.90 -20.43
C TYR A 16 16.90 -8.25 -21.89
N PHE A 17 16.08 -9.12 -22.51
CA PHE A 17 16.27 -9.55 -23.90
C PHE A 17 15.81 -8.51 -24.93
N THR A 18 14.88 -7.61 -24.59
CA THR A 18 14.29 -6.64 -25.52
C THR A 18 14.88 -5.22 -25.42
N LYS A 19 15.93 -5.01 -24.62
CA LYS A 19 16.59 -3.71 -24.33
C LYS A 19 16.84 -2.76 -25.53
N SER A 20 16.84 -3.27 -26.76
CA SER A 20 17.22 -2.54 -27.98
C SER A 20 16.12 -2.46 -29.06
N HIS A 21 14.96 -3.11 -28.91
CA HIS A 21 13.99 -3.28 -30.01
C HIS A 21 12.64 -2.58 -29.80
N PHE A 22 12.34 -2.11 -28.59
CA PHE A 22 11.07 -1.44 -28.28
C PHE A 22 11.33 -0.08 -27.62
N GLU A 23 11.18 1.00 -28.38
CA GLU A 23 11.09 2.38 -27.86
C GLU A 23 9.67 2.69 -27.36
N PHE A 24 9.07 1.77 -26.60
CA PHE A 24 7.74 1.98 -26.06
C PHE A 24 7.86 2.46 -24.61
N ASP A 25 7.20 3.57 -24.28
CA ASP A 25 7.16 4.07 -22.91
C ASP A 25 6.27 3.14 -22.05
N ILE A 26 6.91 2.16 -21.43
CA ILE A 26 6.28 1.21 -20.51
C ILE A 26 5.59 1.96 -19.36
N GLY A 27 6.06 3.17 -18.99
CA GLY A 27 5.46 4.01 -17.97
C GLY A 27 4.00 4.36 -18.29
N ILE A 28 3.69 4.70 -19.56
CA ILE A 28 2.32 5.01 -20.01
C ILE A 28 1.42 3.78 -19.87
N VAL A 29 1.91 2.59 -20.23
CA VAL A 29 1.15 1.34 -20.13
C VAL A 29 0.83 1.02 -18.68
N ILE A 30 1.83 1.15 -17.80
CA ILE A 30 1.62 0.88 -16.39
C ILE A 30 0.63 1.89 -15.81
N GLN A 31 0.74 3.17 -16.17
CA GLN A 31 -0.20 4.20 -15.72
C GLN A 31 -1.63 3.90 -16.15
N PHE A 32 -1.84 3.52 -17.41
CA PHE A 32 -3.15 3.11 -17.91
C PHE A 32 -3.68 1.86 -17.19
N GLY A 33 -2.81 0.87 -16.98
CA GLY A 33 -3.13 -0.33 -16.21
C GLY A 33 -3.54 -0.02 -14.76
N LEU A 34 -2.86 0.93 -14.11
CA LEU A 34 -3.24 1.41 -12.79
C LEU A 34 -4.61 2.08 -12.79
N TYR A 35 -4.90 2.96 -13.75
CA TYR A 35 -6.22 3.59 -13.84
C TYR A 35 -7.34 2.57 -14.03
N PHE A 36 -7.09 1.53 -14.84
CA PHE A 36 -8.05 0.46 -15.05
C PHE A 36 -8.25 -0.40 -13.79
N LEU A 37 -7.17 -0.68 -13.06
CA LEU A 37 -7.24 -1.33 -11.75
C LEU A 37 -8.08 -0.52 -10.76
N LEU A 38 -7.82 0.79 -10.64
CA LEU A 38 -8.57 1.71 -9.77
C LEU A 38 -10.06 1.74 -10.12
N PHE A 39 -10.39 1.76 -11.42
CA PHE A 39 -11.76 1.72 -11.89
C PHE A 39 -12.48 0.44 -11.44
N PHE A 40 -11.86 -0.73 -11.58
CA PHE A 40 -12.46 -1.99 -11.14
C PHE A 40 -12.57 -2.10 -9.62
N ILE A 41 -11.58 -1.58 -8.87
CA ILE A 41 -11.69 -1.46 -7.41
C ILE A 41 -12.92 -0.62 -7.05
N GLY A 42 -13.15 0.50 -7.76
CA GLY A 42 -14.36 1.31 -7.61
C GLY A 42 -15.66 0.54 -7.86
N ILE A 43 -15.71 -0.30 -8.90
CA ILE A 43 -16.86 -1.16 -9.18
C ILE A 43 -17.07 -2.19 -8.06
N ASP A 44 -16.01 -2.85 -7.60
CA ASP A 44 -16.10 -3.87 -6.56
C ASP A 44 -16.63 -3.30 -5.24
N ILE A 45 -16.15 -2.12 -4.86
CA ILE A 45 -16.69 -1.33 -3.75
C ILE A 45 -18.18 -1.03 -3.99
N GLY A 46 -18.54 -0.55 -5.18
CA GLY A 46 -19.93 -0.21 -5.53
C GLY A 46 -20.91 -1.39 -5.50
N LYS A 47 -20.42 -2.62 -5.73
CA LYS A 47 -21.25 -3.84 -5.69
C LYS A 47 -21.57 -4.32 -4.29
N ASN A 48 -20.86 -3.84 -3.27
CA ASN A 48 -21.10 -4.27 -1.90
C ASN A 48 -22.22 -3.44 -1.27
N GLU A 49 -23.45 -3.94 -1.41
CA GLU A 49 -24.70 -3.30 -0.97
C GLU A 49 -24.74 -2.93 0.52
N ASN A 50 -23.94 -3.61 1.35
CA ASN A 50 -23.92 -3.44 2.81
C ASN A 50 -22.84 -2.47 3.31
N ILE A 51 -21.92 -1.98 2.46
CA ILE A 51 -20.82 -1.10 2.90
C ILE A 51 -21.33 0.07 3.73
N ILE A 52 -22.35 0.78 3.26
CA ILE A 52 -22.84 1.98 3.95
C ILE A 52 -23.51 1.61 5.28
N GLY A 53 -24.23 0.48 5.34
CA GLY A 53 -24.87 -0.01 6.55
C GLY A 53 -23.86 -0.48 7.60
N ASP A 54 -22.81 -1.15 7.16
CA ASP A 54 -21.75 -1.67 8.02
C ASP A 54 -20.85 -0.55 8.54
N LEU A 55 -20.53 0.45 7.71
CA LEU A 55 -19.81 1.66 8.13
C LEU A 55 -20.60 2.48 9.18
N LYS A 56 -21.94 2.56 9.06
CA LYS A 56 -22.79 3.26 10.03
C LYS A 56 -22.82 2.60 11.41
N LYS A 57 -22.53 1.31 11.50
CA LYS A 57 -22.47 0.56 12.76
C LYS A 57 -21.12 0.70 13.47
N LEU A 58 -20.09 1.19 12.77
CA LEU A 58 -18.76 1.34 13.35
C LEU A 58 -18.75 2.42 14.44
N ASN A 59 -18.06 2.13 15.53
CA ASN A 59 -17.80 3.12 16.57
C ASN A 59 -16.99 4.29 15.98
N LYS A 60 -17.39 5.54 16.27
CA LYS A 60 -16.71 6.75 15.79
C LYS A 60 -15.21 6.76 16.09
N LYS A 61 -14.76 6.11 17.16
CA LYS A 61 -13.33 5.98 17.49
C LYS A 61 -12.54 5.20 16.43
N VAL A 62 -13.17 4.23 15.78
CA VAL A 62 -12.54 3.38 14.76
C VAL A 62 -12.32 4.13 13.44
N LEU A 63 -13.10 5.18 13.18
CA LEU A 63 -12.91 6.04 12.00
C LEU A 63 -11.54 6.73 11.99
N PHE A 64 -10.89 6.88 13.14
CA PHE A 64 -9.56 7.47 13.25
C PHE A 64 -8.41 6.49 12.95
N LEU A 65 -8.67 5.18 12.89
CA LEU A 65 -7.66 4.15 12.67
C LEU A 65 -6.81 4.37 11.40
N PRO A 66 -7.37 4.64 10.21
CA PRO A 66 -6.54 4.89 9.03
C PRO A 66 -5.65 6.11 9.20
N PHE A 67 -6.12 7.18 9.85
CA PHE A 67 -5.33 8.39 10.08
C PHE A 67 -4.16 8.17 11.04
N ILE A 68 -4.41 7.42 12.12
CA ILE A 68 -3.35 7.01 13.05
C ILE A 68 -2.31 6.14 12.33
N THR A 69 -2.77 5.22 11.47
CA THR A 69 -1.89 4.36 10.64
C THR A 69 -1.05 5.18 9.67
N MET A 70 -1.63 6.19 9.04
CA MET A 70 -0.89 7.10 8.14
C MET A 70 0.17 7.86 8.91
N LEU A 71 -0.20 8.50 10.02
CA LEU A 71 0.72 9.28 10.86
C LEU A 71 1.86 8.42 11.40
N SER A 72 1.56 7.21 11.89
CA SER A 72 2.58 6.29 12.40
C SER A 72 3.50 5.79 11.30
N SER A 73 2.99 5.54 10.10
CA SER A 73 3.80 5.16 8.94
C SER A 73 4.79 6.26 8.55
N LEU A 74 4.32 7.51 8.43
CA LEU A 74 5.17 8.66 8.11
C LEU A 74 6.20 8.95 9.21
N ALA A 75 5.79 8.85 10.48
CA ALA A 75 6.70 8.98 11.61
C ALA A 75 7.75 7.85 11.62
N GLY A 76 7.36 6.62 11.27
CA GLY A 76 8.29 5.51 11.07
C GLY A 76 9.30 5.77 9.96
N GLY A 77 8.86 6.35 8.83
CA GLY A 77 9.74 6.80 7.75
C GLY A 77 10.72 7.88 8.21
N ALA A 78 10.26 8.87 8.96
CA ALA A 78 11.12 9.89 9.57
C ALA A 78 12.18 9.27 10.49
N VAL A 79 11.80 8.36 11.39
CA VAL A 79 12.74 7.66 12.28
C VAL A 79 13.74 6.80 11.47
N ALA A 80 13.29 6.14 10.41
CA ALA A 80 14.15 5.32 9.57
C ALA A 80 15.30 6.12 8.91
N SER A 81 15.11 7.41 8.63
CA SER A 81 16.17 8.29 8.09
C SER A 81 17.39 8.43 9.00
N ILE A 82 17.24 8.17 10.30
CA ILE A 82 18.36 8.21 11.26
C ILE A 82 19.32 7.03 11.02
N PHE A 83 18.80 5.91 10.51
CA PHE A 83 19.52 4.66 10.36
C PHE A 83 19.94 4.37 8.91
N LEU A 84 19.43 5.13 7.95
CA LEU A 84 19.63 4.92 6.52
C LEU A 84 20.42 6.08 5.92
N SER A 85 21.06 5.84 4.78
CA SER A 85 21.76 6.89 4.01
C SER A 85 20.83 7.77 3.17
N LEU A 86 19.51 7.61 3.32
CA LEU A 86 18.49 8.40 2.64
C LEU A 86 18.13 9.62 3.48
N THR A 87 17.74 10.70 2.82
CA THR A 87 17.23 11.90 3.49
C THR A 87 15.86 11.63 4.14
N MET A 88 15.53 12.41 5.18
CA MET A 88 14.23 12.32 5.85
C MET A 88 13.03 12.49 4.90
N PRO A 89 13.03 13.43 3.94
CA PRO A 89 12.00 13.50 2.91
C PRO A 89 11.82 12.22 2.09
N GLU A 90 12.92 11.61 1.62
CA GLU A 90 12.88 10.39 0.82
C GLU A 90 12.28 9.22 1.59
N THR A 91 12.69 9.02 2.85
CA THR A 91 12.16 7.91 3.67
C THR A 91 10.70 8.12 4.05
N ILE A 92 10.29 9.37 4.30
CA ILE A 92 8.87 9.71 4.52
C ILE A 92 8.06 9.39 3.26
N ALA A 93 8.52 9.82 2.08
CA ALA A 93 7.85 9.58 0.81
C ALA A 93 7.73 8.07 0.50
N VAL A 94 8.79 7.29 0.74
CA VAL A 94 8.78 5.82 0.63
C VAL A 94 7.74 5.20 1.58
N SER A 95 7.71 5.65 2.83
CA SER A 95 6.78 5.14 3.85
C SER A 95 5.31 5.53 3.60
N ALA A 96 5.08 6.58 2.80
CA ALA A 96 3.76 7.02 2.39
C ALA A 96 3.09 6.07 1.38
N GLY A 97 3.83 5.13 0.79
CA GLY A 97 3.26 4.05 -0.01
C GLY A 97 2.32 3.13 0.77
N MET A 98 2.56 2.97 2.08
CA MET A 98 1.71 2.23 3.02
C MET A 98 1.24 0.85 2.55
N GLY A 99 2.10 0.11 1.85
CA GLY A 99 1.80 -1.20 1.28
C GLY A 99 1.38 -1.17 -0.19
N TRP A 100 1.04 -0.01 -0.76
CA TRP A 100 0.77 0.12 -2.20
C TRP A 100 2.07 0.24 -3.01
N TYR A 101 2.80 -0.85 -3.10
CA TYR A 101 4.11 -0.92 -3.76
C TYR A 101 4.05 -0.59 -5.26
N SER A 102 2.97 -0.95 -5.97
CA SER A 102 2.89 -0.72 -7.42
C SER A 102 2.79 0.76 -7.76
N PHE A 103 1.89 1.50 -7.11
CA PHE A 103 1.76 2.94 -7.30
C PHE A 103 2.97 3.72 -6.76
N SER A 104 3.37 3.44 -5.51
CA SER A 104 4.47 4.19 -4.86
C SER A 104 5.81 4.05 -5.60
N ALA A 105 6.09 2.87 -6.17
CA ALA A 105 7.28 2.65 -6.99
C ALA A 105 7.31 3.53 -8.24
N ILE A 106 6.20 3.61 -8.97
CA ILE A 106 6.13 4.39 -10.21
C ILE A 106 6.20 5.89 -9.90
N GLU A 107 5.48 6.34 -8.88
CA GLU A 107 5.45 7.75 -8.54
C GLU A 107 6.83 8.25 -8.07
N LEU A 108 7.52 7.47 -7.24
CA LEU A 108 8.86 7.84 -6.76
C LEU A 108 9.98 7.55 -7.77
N SER A 109 9.76 6.68 -8.76
CA SER A 109 10.69 6.54 -9.89
C SER A 109 10.81 7.81 -10.73
N LYS A 110 9.83 8.73 -10.67
CA LYS A 110 9.91 10.04 -11.33
C LYS A 110 10.93 10.97 -10.67
N VAL A 111 11.23 10.76 -9.39
CA VAL A 111 12.26 11.45 -8.63
C VAL A 111 13.62 10.81 -8.91
N SER A 112 13.74 9.51 -8.64
CA SER A 112 14.90 8.71 -9.01
C SER A 112 14.54 7.22 -9.11
N VAL A 113 15.18 6.52 -10.03
CA VAL A 113 14.94 5.09 -10.25
C VAL A 113 15.25 4.28 -8.98
N GLU A 114 16.29 4.68 -8.26
CA GLU A 114 16.71 4.09 -6.99
C GLU A 114 15.62 4.24 -5.93
N LEU A 115 15.03 5.44 -5.78
CA LEU A 115 13.97 5.69 -4.80
C LEU A 115 12.71 4.90 -5.12
N GLY A 116 12.35 4.80 -6.41
CA GLY A 116 11.27 3.94 -6.88
C GLY A 116 11.48 2.46 -6.54
N GLY A 117 12.70 1.94 -6.71
CA GLY A 117 13.06 0.58 -6.33
C GLY A 117 12.98 0.33 -4.83
N ILE A 118 13.44 1.28 -4.02
CA ILE A 118 13.35 1.22 -2.55
C ILE A 118 11.89 1.26 -2.10
N ALA A 119 11.07 2.12 -2.71
CA ALA A 119 9.64 2.21 -2.43
C ALA A 119 8.92 0.90 -2.74
N PHE A 120 9.20 0.30 -3.90
CA PHE A 120 8.67 -1.01 -4.27
C PHE A 120 8.98 -2.06 -3.21
N LEU A 121 10.28 -2.22 -2.89
CA LEU A 121 10.75 -3.31 -2.04
C LEU A 121 10.31 -3.13 -0.58
N SER A 122 10.37 -1.90 -0.07
CA SER A 122 9.93 -1.56 1.29
C SER A 122 8.44 -1.87 1.50
N ASN A 123 7.59 -1.47 0.54
CA ASN A 123 6.15 -1.68 0.65
C ASN A 123 5.75 -3.15 0.41
N ILE A 124 6.47 -3.88 -0.46
CA ILE A 124 6.34 -5.35 -0.57
C ILE A 124 6.69 -6.01 0.78
N PHE A 125 7.82 -5.64 1.39
CA PHE A 125 8.21 -6.23 2.66
C PHE A 125 7.23 -5.91 3.78
N ARG A 126 6.69 -4.69 3.82
CA ARG A 126 5.62 -4.34 4.77
C ARG A 126 4.43 -5.30 4.64
N GLU A 127 3.95 -5.56 3.43
CA GLU A 127 2.84 -6.49 3.20
C GLU A 127 3.19 -7.92 3.66
N LEU A 128 4.37 -8.43 3.28
CA LEU A 128 4.81 -9.76 3.69
C LEU A 128 4.93 -9.91 5.21
N LEU A 129 5.51 -8.91 5.87
CA LEU A 129 5.62 -8.87 7.33
C LEU A 129 4.24 -8.77 7.97
N ALA A 130 3.32 -7.99 7.40
CA ALA A 130 1.94 -7.92 7.89
C ALA A 130 1.27 -9.31 7.84
N ILE A 131 1.35 -10.02 6.71
CA ILE A 131 0.79 -11.37 6.56
C ILE A 131 1.33 -12.33 7.63
N ILE A 132 2.63 -12.26 7.94
CA ILE A 132 3.28 -13.11 8.95
C ILE A 132 2.85 -12.71 10.37
N PHE A 133 2.83 -11.42 10.70
CA PHE A 133 2.68 -10.94 12.07
C PHE A 133 1.24 -10.70 12.50
N ILE A 134 0.29 -10.47 11.59
CA ILE A 134 -1.12 -10.21 11.93
C ILE A 134 -1.71 -11.27 12.87
N PRO A 135 -1.55 -12.59 12.64
CA PRO A 135 -2.10 -13.60 13.56
C PRO A 135 -1.57 -13.50 14.99
N ILE A 136 -0.33 -13.01 15.15
CA ILE A 136 0.33 -12.83 16.45
C ILE A 136 -0.14 -11.51 17.09
N ILE A 137 -0.14 -10.42 16.32
CA ILE A 137 -0.55 -9.08 16.78
C ILE A 137 -2.01 -9.10 17.22
N ALA A 138 -2.89 -9.72 16.43
CA ALA A 138 -4.32 -9.84 16.75
C ALA A 138 -4.57 -10.52 18.10
N LYS A 139 -3.74 -11.52 18.46
CA LYS A 139 -3.87 -12.27 19.72
C LYS A 139 -3.19 -11.61 20.90
N LYS A 140 -2.07 -10.92 20.70
CA LYS A 140 -1.20 -10.44 21.79
C LYS A 140 -1.27 -8.94 22.04
N VAL A 141 -1.57 -8.15 21.01
CA VAL A 141 -1.57 -6.68 21.08
C VAL A 141 -3.00 -6.19 20.97
N GLY A 142 -3.70 -6.58 19.92
CA GLY A 142 -5.10 -6.26 19.70
C GLY A 142 -5.50 -6.33 18.23
N ALA A 143 -6.81 -6.38 18.01
CA ALA A 143 -7.38 -6.59 16.69
C ALA A 143 -7.30 -5.33 15.81
N LEU A 144 -7.42 -4.13 16.38
CA LEU A 144 -7.30 -2.88 15.62
C LEU A 144 -5.85 -2.62 15.19
N GLU A 145 -4.91 -2.97 16.05
CA GLU A 145 -3.47 -2.88 15.82
C GLU A 145 -3.06 -3.84 14.69
N SER A 146 -3.69 -5.01 14.61
CA SER A 146 -3.48 -5.95 13.51
C SER A 146 -3.95 -5.40 12.15
N VAL A 147 -4.98 -4.55 12.12
CA VAL A 147 -5.42 -3.87 10.89
C VAL A 147 -4.41 -2.78 10.49
N SER A 148 -3.89 -2.03 11.46
CA SER A 148 -2.99 -0.90 11.19
C SER A 148 -1.71 -1.30 10.44
N VAL A 149 -1.13 -2.47 10.77
CA VAL A 149 0.11 -2.93 10.10
C VAL A 149 -0.06 -3.18 8.60
N ALA A 150 -1.26 -3.54 8.15
CA ALA A 150 -1.54 -3.85 6.75
C ALA A 150 -1.56 -2.60 5.83
N GLY A 151 -1.83 -1.40 6.36
CA GLY A 151 -1.90 -0.19 5.55
C GLY A 151 -2.97 -0.26 4.45
N ALA A 152 -2.62 0.11 3.21
CA ALA A 152 -3.51 0.07 2.04
C ALA A 152 -4.00 -1.36 1.74
N THR A 153 -3.14 -2.36 1.94
CA THR A 153 -3.42 -3.77 1.64
C THR A 153 -4.48 -4.42 2.57
N ALA A 154 -4.92 -3.68 3.58
CA ALA A 154 -5.91 -4.13 4.56
C ALA A 154 -7.28 -4.46 3.94
N MET A 155 -7.60 -3.89 2.78
CA MET A 155 -8.88 -4.11 2.10
C MET A 155 -8.86 -5.28 1.10
N ASP A 156 -7.69 -5.75 0.67
CA ASP A 156 -7.56 -6.72 -0.43
C ASP A 156 -6.64 -7.90 -0.08
N SER A 157 -5.33 -7.81 -0.33
CA SER A 157 -4.41 -8.95 -0.26
C SER A 157 -4.20 -9.46 1.17
N VAL A 158 -4.33 -8.58 2.17
CA VAL A 158 -4.18 -8.92 3.59
C VAL A 158 -5.52 -9.19 4.27
N LEU A 159 -6.65 -8.81 3.66
CA LEU A 159 -7.98 -9.02 4.23
C LEU A 159 -8.28 -10.50 4.58
N PRO A 160 -7.92 -11.51 3.77
CA PRO A 160 -8.12 -12.91 4.14
C PRO A 160 -7.39 -13.33 5.41
N ILE A 161 -6.25 -12.70 5.72
CA ILE A 161 -5.45 -13.00 6.92
C ILE A 161 -6.10 -12.39 8.16
N ILE A 162 -6.62 -11.16 8.03
CA ILE A 162 -7.43 -10.51 9.06
C ILE A 162 -8.68 -11.35 9.35
N ASN A 163 -9.44 -11.74 8.32
CA ASN A 163 -10.66 -12.55 8.46
C ASN A 163 -10.43 -13.88 9.20
N ARG A 164 -9.25 -14.48 9.06
CA ARG A 164 -8.88 -15.73 9.76
C ARG A 164 -8.38 -15.50 11.17
N SER A 165 -7.91 -14.29 11.48
CA SER A 165 -7.24 -13.95 12.75
C SER A 165 -8.12 -13.14 13.69
N THR A 166 -9.20 -12.53 13.20
CA THR A 166 -10.06 -11.60 13.95
C THR A 166 -11.56 -11.87 13.71
N SER A 167 -12.43 -11.08 14.35
CA SER A 167 -13.88 -11.15 14.14
C SER A 167 -14.33 -10.47 12.83
N ALA A 168 -15.55 -10.78 12.38
CA ALA A 168 -16.16 -10.17 11.19
C ALA A 168 -16.31 -8.64 11.31
N GLU A 169 -16.50 -8.11 12.52
CA GLU A 169 -16.53 -6.66 12.75
C GLU A 169 -15.17 -6.02 12.40
N ILE A 170 -14.07 -6.66 12.80
CA ILE A 170 -12.72 -6.17 12.50
C ILE A 170 -12.41 -6.27 11.00
N SER A 171 -12.97 -7.26 10.29
CA SER A 171 -12.88 -7.36 8.83
C SER A 171 -13.48 -6.15 8.11
N ILE A 172 -14.65 -5.69 8.57
CA ILE A 172 -15.29 -4.46 8.04
C ILE A 172 -14.40 -3.25 8.30
N ILE A 173 -13.80 -3.17 9.49
CA ILE A 173 -12.88 -2.10 9.87
C ILE A 173 -11.61 -2.14 9.01
N SER A 174 -11.09 -3.33 8.72
CA SER A 174 -9.93 -3.54 7.85
C SER A 174 -10.19 -3.04 6.44
N PHE A 175 -11.35 -3.41 5.88
CA PHE A 175 -11.80 -2.93 4.59
C PHE A 175 -11.91 -1.40 4.56
N TYR A 176 -12.56 -0.79 5.56
CA TYR A 176 -12.64 0.67 5.69
C TYR A 176 -11.27 1.33 5.76
N SER A 177 -10.38 0.83 6.61
CA SER A 177 -9.04 1.40 6.80
C SER A 177 -8.22 1.32 5.51
N GLY A 178 -8.23 0.16 4.84
CA GLY A 178 -7.54 -0.04 3.56
C GLY A 178 -8.10 0.86 2.46
N LEU A 179 -9.43 1.03 2.40
CA LEU A 179 -10.10 1.92 1.46
C LEU A 179 -9.66 3.37 1.64
N VAL A 180 -9.71 3.90 2.87
CA VAL A 180 -9.32 5.29 3.15
C VAL A 180 -7.86 5.52 2.81
N ILE A 181 -6.97 4.62 3.23
CA ILE A 181 -5.53 4.74 2.94
C ILE A 181 -5.31 4.67 1.42
N SER A 182 -5.99 3.77 0.71
CA SER A 182 -5.88 3.66 -0.75
C SER A 182 -6.36 4.92 -1.47
N ILE A 183 -7.40 5.61 -0.99
CA ILE A 183 -7.80 6.90 -1.58
C ILE A 183 -6.73 7.97 -1.33
N VAL A 184 -6.10 7.95 -0.15
CA VAL A 184 -5.14 9.00 0.26
C VAL A 184 -3.77 8.83 -0.38
N VAL A 185 -3.23 7.61 -0.51
CA VAL A 185 -1.87 7.36 -1.00
C VAL A 185 -1.56 8.03 -2.35
N PRO A 186 -2.43 7.92 -3.39
CA PRO A 186 -2.21 8.58 -4.68
C PRO A 186 -2.19 10.11 -4.64
N ILE A 187 -2.76 10.72 -3.59
CA ILE A 187 -2.76 12.17 -3.39
C ILE A 187 -1.56 12.56 -2.52
N LEU A 188 -1.27 11.77 -1.49
CA LEU A 188 -0.25 12.06 -0.50
C LEU A 188 1.17 12.00 -1.07
N ILE A 189 1.50 10.98 -1.86
CA ILE A 189 2.87 10.85 -2.40
C ILE A 189 3.23 12.05 -3.30
N PRO A 190 2.43 12.44 -4.31
CA PRO A 190 2.75 13.62 -5.13
C PRO A 190 2.86 14.92 -4.32
N ILE A 191 1.99 15.09 -3.30
CA ILE A 191 2.06 16.25 -2.40
C ILE A 191 3.39 16.26 -1.63
N LEU A 192 3.82 15.12 -1.08
CA LEU A 192 5.09 15.05 -0.35
C LEU A 192 6.29 15.31 -1.26
N VAL A 193 6.29 14.76 -2.48
CA VAL A 193 7.31 15.03 -3.49
C VAL A 193 7.40 16.53 -3.78
N ASN A 194 6.26 17.19 -3.99
CA ASN A 194 6.22 18.62 -4.27
C ASN A 194 6.65 19.47 -3.06
N ILE A 195 6.13 19.18 -1.86
CA ILE A 195 6.44 19.93 -0.62
C ILE A 195 7.93 19.85 -0.29
N PHE A 196 8.52 18.67 -0.43
CA PHE A 196 9.93 18.46 -0.11
C PHE A 196 10.88 18.81 -1.26
N SER A 197 10.35 19.18 -2.43
CA SER A 197 11.15 19.43 -3.63
C SER A 197 12.08 18.26 -3.96
N LEU A 198 11.53 17.05 -3.88
CA LEU A 198 12.18 15.79 -4.26
C LEU A 198 12.28 15.68 -5.78
#